data_AF-A0A0R3WSY6-F1
#
_entry.id   AF-A0A0R3WSY6-F1
#
_cell.length_a   1.000
_cell.length_b   1.000
_cell.length_c   1.000
_cell.angle_alpha   90.00
_cell.angle_beta   90.00
_cell.angle_gamma   90.00
#
_symmetry.space_group_name_H-M   'P 1'
#
loop_
_entity.id
_entity.type
_entity.pdbx_description
1 polymer ?
#
loop_
_entity_poly.entity_id
_entity_poly.type
_entity_poly.pdbx_seq_one_letter_code
_entity_poly.pdbx_strand_id
1 'polypeptide(L)'
;MVDSMRPGAVIVDLAAEAGGNVETTRPGELYVGGANQVVHIGYTDFPSRLAGQASALFANNLTNFLVAMMPKDKALPVENIARVVKVEG
;
A
#
# COMPACT_ATOMS: atom_id res chain seq x y z
N MET A 1 -17.34 19.52 -1.71
CA MET A 1 -16.11 19.46 -0.89
C MET A 1 -14.88 19.72 -1.75
N VAL A 2 -14.68 19.01 -2.85
CA VAL A 2 -13.53 19.20 -3.75
C VAL A 2 -13.53 20.59 -4.42
N ASP A 3 -14.69 21.10 -4.82
CA ASP A 3 -14.81 22.42 -5.49
C ASP A 3 -14.49 23.64 -4.59
N SER A 4 -14.44 23.45 -3.27
CA SER A 4 -14.03 24.51 -2.33
C SER A 4 -12.53 24.48 -2.02
N MET A 5 -11.77 23.52 -2.57
CA MET A 5 -10.33 23.44 -2.35
C MET A 5 -9.59 24.52 -3.13
N ARG A 6 -8.42 24.91 -2.65
CA ARG A 6 -7.55 25.87 -3.35
C ARG A 6 -7.17 25.35 -4.74
N PRO A 7 -7.05 26.23 -5.74
CA PRO A 7 -6.59 25.81 -7.06
C PRO A 7 -5.25 25.08 -7.01
N GLY A 8 -5.15 23.95 -7.74
CA GLY A 8 -3.95 23.12 -7.77
C GLY A 8 -3.69 22.29 -6.50
N ALA A 9 -4.65 22.20 -5.58
CA ALA A 9 -4.54 21.28 -4.44
C ALA A 9 -4.43 19.82 -4.91
N VAL A 10 -3.92 18.95 -4.04
CA VAL A 10 -3.71 17.52 -4.33
C VAL A 10 -4.51 16.67 -3.36
N ILE A 11 -5.24 15.70 -3.88
CA ILE A 11 -5.93 14.65 -3.14
C ILE A 11 -5.23 13.33 -3.42
N VAL A 12 -4.89 12.61 -2.35
CA VAL A 12 -4.39 11.23 -2.42
C VAL A 12 -5.40 10.34 -1.71
N ASP A 13 -6.05 9.46 -2.46
CA ASP A 13 -7.06 8.56 -1.93
C ASP A 13 -6.54 7.13 -1.89
N LEU A 14 -6.16 6.68 -0.69
CA LEU A 14 -5.62 5.33 -0.47
C LEU A 14 -6.70 4.24 -0.53
N ALA A 15 -7.98 4.60 -0.51
CA ALA A 15 -9.10 3.67 -0.57
C ALA A 15 -9.71 3.55 -1.97
N ALA A 16 -9.03 4.07 -3.00
CA ALA A 16 -9.55 4.15 -4.36
C ALA A 16 -10.08 2.81 -4.91
N GLU A 17 -9.44 1.68 -4.57
CA GLU A 17 -9.89 0.35 -5.02
C GLU A 17 -11.23 -0.10 -4.37
N ALA A 18 -11.51 0.34 -3.14
CA ALA A 18 -12.65 -0.11 -2.34
C ALA A 18 -13.82 0.90 -2.34
N GLY A 19 -14.00 1.64 -3.45
CA GLY A 19 -15.05 2.64 -3.62
C GLY A 19 -14.59 4.09 -3.39
N GLY A 20 -13.41 4.32 -2.81
CA GLY A 20 -12.83 5.64 -2.60
C GLY A 20 -13.44 6.43 -1.42
N ASN A 21 -12.63 7.28 -0.80
CA ASN A 21 -13.10 8.24 0.20
C ASN A 21 -13.63 9.54 -0.43
N VAL A 22 -13.24 9.81 -1.68
CA VAL A 22 -13.63 11.01 -2.40
C VAL A 22 -14.40 10.60 -3.65
N GLU A 23 -15.59 11.18 -3.84
CA GLU A 23 -16.51 10.79 -4.91
C GLU A 23 -15.94 11.04 -6.32
N THR A 24 -14.97 11.93 -6.45
CA THR A 24 -14.26 12.22 -7.70
C THR A 24 -13.00 11.36 -7.90
N THR A 25 -12.62 10.49 -6.96
CA THR A 25 -11.49 9.59 -7.16
C THR A 25 -11.78 8.61 -8.30
N ARG A 26 -10.79 8.41 -9.18
CA ARG A 26 -10.83 7.37 -10.22
C ARG A 26 -9.82 6.28 -9.87
N PRO A 27 -10.25 5.03 -9.63
CA PRO A 27 -9.34 3.96 -9.24
C PRO A 27 -8.28 3.69 -10.32
N GLY A 28 -7.02 3.64 -9.93
CA GLY A 28 -5.88 3.39 -10.80
C GLY A 28 -5.34 4.63 -11.54
N GLU A 29 -5.99 5.78 -11.42
CA GLU A 29 -5.65 6.96 -12.21
C GLU A 29 -4.97 8.07 -11.40
N LEU A 30 -4.13 8.84 -12.09
CA LEU A 30 -3.76 10.20 -11.71
C LEU A 30 -4.32 11.14 -12.76
N TYR A 31 -5.15 12.10 -12.32
CA TYR A 31 -5.73 13.07 -13.24
C TYR A 31 -5.97 14.42 -12.56
N VAL A 32 -6.15 15.46 -13.36
CA VAL A 32 -6.52 16.80 -12.89
C VAL A 32 -7.98 17.07 -13.26
N GLY A 33 -8.77 17.53 -12.30
CA GLY A 33 -10.22 17.67 -12.48
C GLY A 33 -10.84 18.84 -11.72
N GLY A 34 -12.07 19.18 -12.10
CA GLY A 34 -12.87 20.24 -11.49
C GLY A 34 -12.46 21.65 -11.91
N ALA A 35 -13.26 22.64 -11.48
CA ALA A 35 -13.03 24.05 -11.80
C ALA A 35 -11.70 24.57 -11.22
N ASN A 36 -11.32 24.09 -10.03
CA ASN A 36 -10.10 24.48 -9.34
C ASN A 36 -8.88 23.63 -9.71
N GLN A 37 -8.96 22.80 -10.75
CA GLN A 37 -7.80 22.02 -11.24
C GLN A 37 -7.11 21.22 -10.13
N VAL A 38 -7.90 20.51 -9.31
CA VAL A 38 -7.38 19.69 -8.22
C VAL A 38 -6.78 18.41 -8.80
N VAL A 39 -5.58 18.06 -8.36
CA VAL A 39 -4.89 16.82 -8.74
C VAL A 39 -5.43 15.68 -7.90
N HIS A 40 -5.88 14.61 -8.54
CA HIS A 40 -6.40 13.42 -7.88
C HIS A 40 -5.44 12.26 -8.13
N ILE A 41 -5.00 11.61 -7.06
CA ILE A 41 -4.13 10.43 -7.10
C ILE A 41 -4.91 9.28 -6.47
N GLY A 42 -5.41 8.37 -7.30
CA GLY A 42 -6.21 7.21 -6.91
C GLY A 42 -5.54 5.88 -7.25
N TYR A 43 -4.20 5.80 -7.21
CA TYR A 43 -3.49 4.55 -7.51
C TYR A 43 -3.93 3.43 -6.58
N THR A 44 -4.11 2.23 -7.13
CA THR A 44 -4.48 1.03 -6.36
C THR A 44 -3.27 0.19 -5.97
N ASP A 45 -2.09 0.53 -6.50
CA ASP A 45 -0.85 -0.24 -6.39
C ASP A 45 0.24 0.49 -5.59
N PHE A 46 -0.13 1.34 -4.63
CA PHE A 46 0.83 2.10 -3.82
C PHE A 46 1.98 1.26 -3.23
N PRO A 47 1.76 0.03 -2.72
CA PRO A 47 2.86 -0.82 -2.24
C PRO A 47 3.88 -1.18 -3.32
N SER A 48 3.46 -1.33 -4.58
CA SER A 48 4.34 -1.66 -5.71
C SER A 48 5.37 -0.56 -6.00
N ARG A 49 5.06 0.69 -5.64
CA ARG A 49 5.97 1.85 -5.79
C ARG A 49 7.11 1.86 -4.78
N LEU A 50 7.02 1.03 -3.74
CA LEU A 50 8.05 0.76 -2.74
C LEU A 50 8.25 -0.75 -2.57
N ALA A 51 8.31 -1.48 -3.69
CA ALA A 51 8.25 -2.94 -3.73
C ALA A 51 9.20 -3.65 -2.75
N GLY A 52 10.45 -3.18 -2.61
CA GLY A 52 11.41 -3.78 -1.68
C GLY A 52 10.95 -3.69 -0.21
N GLN A 53 10.43 -2.54 0.21
CA GLN A 53 9.93 -2.34 1.58
C GLN A 53 8.61 -3.07 1.82
N ALA A 54 7.70 -3.00 0.85
CA ALA A 54 6.42 -3.71 0.91
C ALA A 54 6.65 -5.23 1.04
N SER A 55 7.57 -5.79 0.24
CA SER A 55 7.92 -7.21 0.27
C SER A 55 8.56 -7.61 1.60
N ALA A 56 9.47 -6.79 2.14
CA ALA A 56 10.10 -7.04 3.43
C ALA A 56 9.08 -7.08 4.58
N LEU A 57 8.17 -6.10 4.63
CA LEU A 57 7.11 -6.06 5.64
C LEU A 57 6.14 -7.24 5.50
N PHE A 58 5.74 -7.57 4.27
CA PHE A 58 4.86 -8.71 4.01
C PHE A 58 5.50 -10.03 4.45
N ALA A 59 6.76 -10.27 4.07
CA ALA A 59 7.45 -11.51 4.42
C ALA A 59 7.71 -11.63 5.93
N ASN A 60 7.98 -10.52 6.62
CA ASN A 60 8.10 -10.51 8.08
C ASN A 60 6.76 -10.87 8.74
N ASN A 61 5.65 -10.28 8.30
CA ASN A 61 4.32 -10.60 8.83
C ASN A 61 3.93 -12.06 8.58
N LEU A 62 4.20 -12.58 7.37
CA LEU A 62 3.95 -13.98 7.03
C LEU A 62 4.81 -14.93 7.89
N THR A 63 6.09 -14.62 8.07
CA THR A 63 7.00 -15.40 8.91
C THR A 63 6.49 -15.47 10.35
N ASN A 64 6.13 -14.33 10.92
CA ASN A 64 5.59 -14.26 12.29
C ASN A 64 4.29 -15.04 12.43
N PHE A 65 3.40 -14.94 11.45
CA PHE A 65 2.15 -15.70 11.42
C PHE A 65 2.41 -17.21 11.41
N LEU A 66 3.30 -17.68 10.53
CA LEU A 66 3.66 -19.10 10.46
C LEU A 66 4.26 -19.59 11.78
N VAL A 67 5.23 -18.85 12.35
CA VAL A 67 5.85 -19.17 13.63
C VAL A 67 4.80 -19.26 14.75
N ALA A 68 3.82 -18.35 14.77
CA ALA A 68 2.75 -18.35 15.77
C ALA A 68 1.81 -19.58 15.65
N MET A 69 1.66 -20.17 14.47
CA MET A 69 0.85 -21.37 14.26
C MET A 69 1.61 -22.67 14.57
N MET A 70 2.93 -22.65 14.70
CA MET A 70 3.72 -23.86 14.94
C MET A 70 3.60 -24.34 16.39
N PRO A 71 3.53 -25.67 16.63
CA PRO A 71 3.74 -26.24 17.96
C PRO A 71 5.09 -25.81 18.52
N LYS A 72 5.16 -25.47 19.81
CA LYS A 72 6.37 -24.94 20.47
C LYS A 72 7.57 -25.89 20.37
N ASP A 73 7.29 -27.18 20.25
CA ASP A 73 8.20 -28.32 20.13
C ASP A 73 8.67 -28.60 18.70
N LYS A 74 8.08 -27.93 17.69
CA LYS A 74 8.46 -28.03 16.27
C LYS A 74 8.75 -26.68 15.62
N ALA A 75 8.81 -25.60 16.40
CA ALA A 75 9.06 -24.26 15.87
C ALA A 75 10.41 -24.22 15.13
N LEU A 76 10.37 -23.83 13.86
CA LEU A 76 11.59 -23.60 13.07
C LEU A 76 12.35 -22.41 13.69
N PRO A 77 13.69 -22.47 13.80
CA PRO A 77 14.47 -21.33 14.25
C PRO A 77 14.23 -20.15 13.31
N VAL A 78 13.74 -19.04 13.87
CA VAL A 78 13.33 -17.81 13.14
C VAL A 78 14.46 -17.26 12.26
N GLU A 79 15.71 -17.52 12.68
CA GLU A 79 16.97 -17.22 11.99
C GLU A 79 17.06 -17.82 10.57
N ASN A 80 16.40 -18.96 10.32
CA ASN A 80 16.42 -19.63 9.01
C ASN A 80 15.36 -19.09 8.03
N ILE A 81 14.37 -18.33 8.51
CA ILE A 81 13.26 -17.83 7.70
C ILE A 81 13.58 -16.42 7.16
N ALA A 82 14.26 -15.59 7.97
CA ALA A 82 14.67 -14.24 7.60
C ALA A 82 15.61 -14.17 6.37
N ARG A 83 16.28 -15.27 6.03
CA ARG A 83 17.24 -15.33 4.90
C ARG A 83 16.58 -15.33 3.52
N VAL A 84 15.28 -15.63 3.41
CA VAL A 84 14.54 -15.68 2.14
C VAL A 84 14.13 -14.29 1.65
N VAL A 85 14.13 -13.29 2.54
CA VAL A 85 13.58 -11.94 2.27
C VAL A 85 14.62 -10.98 1.68
N LYS A 86 15.90 -11.37 1.64
CA LYS A 86 16.94 -10.55 1.03
C LYS A 86 16.90 -10.70 -0.49
N VAL A 87 15.89 -10.10 -1.11
CA VAL A 87 15.90 -9.79 -2.53
C VAL A 87 16.89 -8.62 -2.68
N GLU A 88 18.16 -8.95 -2.86
CA GLU A 88 19.17 -8.00 -3.31
C GLU A 88 18.77 -7.57 -4.73
N GLY A 89 18.47 -6.28 -4.89
CA GLY A 89 18.43 -5.60 -6.18
C GLY A 89 19.81 -5.08 -6.53
#